data_AF-A0A950TZJ7-F1
#
_entry.id   AF-A0A950TZJ7-F1
#
_cell.length_a   1.000
_cell.length_b   1.000
_cell.length_c   1.000
_cell.angle_alpha   90.00
_cell.angle_beta   90.00
_cell.angle_gamma   90.00
#
_symmetry.space_group_name_H-M   'P 1'
#
loop_
_entity.id
_entity.type
_entity.pdbx_description
1 polymer ?
#
loop_
_entity_poly.entity_id
_entity_poly.type
_entity_poly.pdbx_seq_one_letter_code
_entity_poly.pdbx_strand_id
1 'polypeptide(L)'
;MAAQLEINRPVIAEITDIIRDVLGDSLIQLRPETAMDDIPGWDSMMQVTLLVEAEMRYGIKFRTGEIDMLGSVGDLIQAIETKRART
;
A
#
# COMPACT_ATOMS: atom_id res chain seq x y z
N MET A 1 17.10 13.68 -20.81
CA MET A 1 16.09 12.64 -21.07
C MET A 1 15.80 11.93 -19.75
N ALA A 2 14.87 12.46 -18.95
CA ALA A 2 14.39 11.81 -17.73
C ALA A 2 13.07 12.47 -17.33
N ALA A 3 12.03 12.25 -18.13
CA ALA A 3 10.67 12.73 -17.83
C ALA A 3 9.67 11.95 -18.69
N GLN A 4 9.64 10.62 -18.54
CA GLN A 4 8.55 9.80 -19.08
C GLN A 4 8.49 8.46 -18.34
N LEU A 5 8.33 8.48 -17.01
CA LEU A 5 8.04 7.28 -16.21
C LEU A 5 6.91 7.52 -15.20
N GLU A 6 6.01 8.46 -15.51
CA GLU A 6 4.82 8.78 -14.70
C GLU A 6 3.51 8.23 -15.30
N ILE A 7 3.59 7.32 -16.28
CA ILE A 7 2.40 6.75 -16.90
C ILE A 7 2.27 5.28 -16.46
N ASN A 8 1.50 5.07 -15.40
CA ASN A 8 1.09 3.78 -14.82
C ASN A 8 2.15 3.00 -14.02
N ARG A 9 2.63 3.55 -12.89
CA ARG A 9 3.18 2.65 -11.85
C ARG A 9 2.06 1.80 -11.30
N PRO A 10 2.23 0.47 -11.19
CA PRO A 10 1.22 -0.36 -10.55
C PRO A 10 1.16 -0.03 -9.06
N VAL A 11 -0.04 0.00 -8.47
CA VAL A 11 -0.26 0.33 -7.04
C VAL A 11 0.64 -0.49 -6.13
N ILE A 12 0.91 -1.76 -6.46
CA ILE A 12 1.83 -2.61 -5.70
C ILE A 12 3.24 -2.03 -5.60
N ALA A 13 3.75 -1.38 -6.65
CA ALA A 13 5.08 -0.78 -6.61
C ALA A 13 5.12 0.44 -5.69
N GLU A 14 4.05 1.24 -5.68
CA GLU A 14 3.94 2.40 -4.78
C GLU A 14 3.76 1.99 -3.33
N ILE A 15 2.94 0.97 -3.06
CA ILE A 15 2.77 0.38 -1.74
C ILE A 15 4.08 -0.26 -1.25
N THR A 16 4.80 -0.94 -2.15
CA THR A 16 6.13 -1.47 -1.82
C THR A 16 7.08 -0.35 -1.42
N ASP A 17 7.07 0.79 -2.13
CA ASP A 17 7.91 1.93 -1.80
C ASP A 17 7.58 2.52 -0.42
N ILE A 18 6.28 2.66 -0.09
CA ILE A 18 5.84 3.12 1.25
C ILE A 18 6.31 2.15 2.32
N ILE A 19 6.13 0.84 2.12
CA ILE A 19 6.51 -0.17 3.10
C ILE A 19 8.03 -0.17 3.30
N ARG A 20 8.83 0.00 2.24
CA ARG A 20 10.29 0.14 2.33
C ARG A 20 10.70 1.38 3.12
N ASP A 21 10.01 2.49 2.95
CA ASP A 21 10.26 3.73 3.70
C ASP A 21 9.93 3.56 5.19
N VAL A 22 8.75 3.00 5.49
CA VAL A 22 8.28 2.75 6.86
C VAL A 22 9.20 1.78 7.61
N LEU A 23 9.68 0.72 6.94
CA LEU A 23 10.55 -0.30 7.52
C LEU A 23 12.04 0.03 7.44
N GLY A 24 12.43 1.01 6.62
CA GLY A 24 13.83 1.30 6.31
C GLY A 24 14.55 0.16 5.58
N ASP A 25 13.83 -0.76 4.93
CA ASP A 25 14.40 -1.92 4.23
C ASP A 25 14.04 -1.89 2.73
N SER A 26 15.02 -1.48 1.92
CA SER A 26 14.90 -1.41 0.46
C SER A 26 14.85 -2.75 -0.27
N LEU A 27 15.15 -3.87 0.41
CA LEU A 27 15.17 -5.21 -0.18
C LEU A 27 13.79 -5.88 -0.17
N ILE A 28 12.81 -5.30 0.53
CA ILE A 28 11.45 -5.83 0.60
C ILE A 28 10.85 -5.93 -0.80
N GLN A 29 10.36 -7.13 -1.14
CA GLN A 29 9.62 -7.41 -2.36
C GLN A 29 8.25 -7.97 -1.99
N LEU A 30 7.21 -7.20 -2.28
CA LEU A 30 5.84 -7.61 -2.01
C LEU A 30 5.24 -8.31 -3.22
N ARG A 31 4.39 -9.30 -2.94
CA ARG A 31 3.50 -9.93 -3.92
C ARG A 31 2.05 -9.71 -3.47
N PRO A 32 1.07 -9.77 -4.37
CA PRO A 32 -0.34 -9.63 -3.98
C PRO A 32 -0.77 -10.63 -2.90
N GLU A 33 -0.17 -11.81 -2.86
CA GLU A 33 -0.47 -12.88 -1.91
C GLU A 33 0.23 -12.72 -0.56
N THR A 34 1.13 -11.74 -0.41
CA THR A 34 1.83 -11.48 0.86
C THR A 34 0.81 -11.00 1.89
N ALA A 35 0.65 -11.75 2.98
CA ALA A 35 -0.11 -11.30 4.13
C ALA A 35 0.64 -10.14 4.81
N MET A 36 -0.09 -9.16 5.35
CA MET A 36 0.56 -8.02 6.03
C MET A 36 1.39 -8.50 7.24
N ASP A 37 0.90 -9.51 7.96
CA ASP A 37 1.58 -10.12 9.12
C ASP A 37 2.86 -10.90 8.76
N ASP A 38 3.00 -11.35 7.51
CA ASP A 38 4.20 -12.05 7.03
C ASP A 38 5.35 -11.08 6.67
N ILE A 39 5.10 -9.77 6.68
CA ILE A 39 6.12 -8.77 6.37
C ILE A 39 7.09 -8.68 7.55
N PRO A 40 8.41 -8.94 7.36
CA PRO A 40 9.37 -8.86 8.44
C PRO A 40 9.43 -7.45 9.05
N GLY A 41 9.33 -7.38 10.38
CA GLY A 41 9.34 -6.11 11.11
C GLY A 41 7.98 -5.41 11.16
N TRP A 42 6.93 -5.99 10.58
CA TRP A 42 5.59 -5.40 10.57
C TRP A 42 4.96 -5.33 11.97
N ASP A 43 4.28 -4.21 12.25
CA ASP A 43 3.50 -4.02 13.47
C ASP A 43 2.28 -3.09 13.23
N SER A 44 1.39 -2.96 14.23
CA SER A 44 0.17 -2.15 14.11
C SER A 44 0.42 -0.67 13.78
N MET A 45 1.52 -0.08 14.24
CA MET A 45 1.91 1.28 13.91
C MET A 45 2.25 1.42 12.43
N MET A 46 2.92 0.42 11.85
CA MET A 46 3.26 0.40 10.43
C MET A 46 2.00 0.27 9.56
N GLN A 47 1.03 -0.54 10.00
CA GLN A 47 -0.29 -0.61 9.36
C GLN A 47 -0.96 0.77 9.32
N VAL A 48 -0.97 1.49 10.45
CA VAL A 48 -1.57 2.84 10.50
C VAL A 48 -0.83 3.81 9.59
N THR A 49 0.50 3.82 9.63
CA THR A 49 1.32 4.70 8.78
C THR A 49 1.08 4.41 7.29
N LEU A 50 1.08 3.14 6.88
CA LEU A 50 0.80 2.73 5.50
C LEU A 50 -0.57 3.23 5.03
N LEU A 51 -1.60 3.08 5.86
CA LEU A 51 -2.95 3.52 5.52
C LEU A 51 -3.01 5.04 5.36
N VAL A 52 -2.41 5.80 6.28
CA VAL A 52 -2.37 7.28 6.20
C VAL A 52 -1.63 7.75 4.95
N GLU A 53 -0.47 7.16 4.64
CA GLU A 53 0.29 7.46 3.42
C GLU A 53 -0.51 7.13 2.15
N ALA A 54 -1.18 5.98 2.12
CA ALA A 54 -2.04 5.59 1.00
C ALA A 54 -3.24 6.55 0.84
N GLU A 55 -3.90 6.94 1.94
CA GLU A 55 -4.98 7.93 1.90
C GLU A 55 -4.53 9.26 1.32
N MET A 56 -3.38 9.78 1.78
CA MET A 56 -2.82 11.05 1.29
C MET A 56 -2.42 10.95 -0.18
N ARG A 57 -1.76 9.85 -0.58
CA ARG A 57 -1.24 9.66 -1.93
C ARG A 57 -2.35 9.50 -2.97
N TYR A 58 -3.40 8.75 -2.66
CA TYR A 58 -4.49 8.47 -3.60
C TYR A 58 -5.70 9.38 -3.40
N GLY A 59 -5.71 10.25 -2.38
CA GLY A 59 -6.85 11.11 -2.06
C GLY A 59 -8.08 10.32 -1.59
N ILE A 60 -7.87 9.14 -0.99
CA ILE A 60 -8.93 8.23 -0.55
C ILE A 60 -9.06 8.24 0.98
N LYS A 61 -10.14 7.63 1.48
CA LYS A 61 -10.33 7.37 2.92
C LYS A 61 -10.74 5.92 3.16
N PHE A 62 -10.05 5.24 4.08
CA PHE A 62 -10.40 3.91 4.56
C PHE A 62 -11.34 4.03 5.76
N ARG A 63 -12.40 3.22 5.75
CA ARG A 63 -13.29 3.05 6.90
C ARG A 63 -12.74 1.94 7.79
N THR A 64 -13.03 2.00 9.08
CA THR A 64 -12.57 1.00 10.06
C THR A 64 -12.93 -0.43 9.66
N GLY A 65 -14.14 -0.66 9.13
CA GLY A 65 -14.55 -1.99 8.65
C GLY A 65 -13.86 -2.44 7.37
N GLU A 66 -13.29 -1.53 6.57
CA GLU A 66 -12.45 -1.90 5.42
C GLU A 66 -11.07 -2.32 5.89
N ILE A 67 -10.51 -1.65 6.92
CA ILE A 67 -9.20 -1.97 7.48
C ILE A 67 -9.17 -3.39 8.05
N ASP A 68 -10.26 -3.83 8.71
CA ASP A 68 -10.41 -5.18 9.24
C ASP A 68 -10.36 -6.27 8.15
N MET A 69 -10.72 -5.92 6.91
CA MET A 69 -10.71 -6.82 5.76
C MET A 69 -9.35 -6.84 5.02
N LEU A 70 -8.39 -6.00 5.41
CA LEU A 70 -7.08 -5.93 4.77
C LEU A 70 -6.15 -6.99 5.36
N GLY A 71 -6.26 -8.23 4.87
CA GLY A 71 -5.38 -9.34 5.28
C GLY A 71 -4.08 -9.42 4.47
N SER A 72 -4.12 -9.02 3.20
CA SER A 72 -3.01 -9.12 2.28
C SER A 72 -2.73 -7.82 1.53
N VAL A 73 -1.53 -7.74 0.93
CA VAL A 73 -1.16 -6.65 0.01
C VAL A 73 -2.14 -6.55 -1.16
N GLY A 74 -2.64 -7.69 -1.66
CA GLY A 74 -3.66 -7.75 -2.72
C GLY A 74 -4.98 -7.09 -2.32
N ASP A 75 -5.46 -7.33 -1.10
CA ASP A 75 -6.69 -6.72 -0.57
C ASP A 75 -6.55 -5.19 -0.50
N LEU A 76 -5.39 -4.70 -0.05
CA LEU A 76 -5.09 -3.27 -0.01
C LEU A 76 -5.10 -2.65 -1.40
N ILE A 77 -4.43 -3.29 -2.37
CA ILE A 77 -4.41 -2.83 -3.76
C ILE A 77 -5.84 -2.76 -4.31
N GLN A 78 -6.65 -3.80 -4.10
CA GLN A 78 -8.02 -3.84 -4.59
C GLN A 78 -8.89 -2.76 -3.95
N ALA A 79 -8.73 -2.52 -2.64
CA ALA A 79 -9.44 -1.47 -1.93
C ALA A 79 -9.09 -0.07 -2.47
N ILE A 80 -7.80 0.19 -2.73
CA ILE A 80 -7.32 1.44 -3.33
C ILE A 80 -7.92 1.63 -4.73
N GLU A 81 -7.76 0.64 -5.61
CA GLU A 81 -8.24 0.71 -7.00
C GLU A 81 -9.76 0.91 -7.06
N THR A 82 -10.51 0.20 -6.21
CA THR A 82 -11.97 0.35 -6.11
C THR A 82 -12.38 1.76 -5.70
N LYS A 83 -11.63 2.40 -4.80
CA LYS A 83 -11.90 3.77 -4.36
C LYS A 83 -11.49 4.81 -5.40
N ARG A 84 -10.35 4.61 -6.07
CA ARG A 84 -9.90 5.48 -7.18
C ARG A 84 -10.88 5.49 -8.34
N ALA A 85 -11.51 4.35 -8.64
CA ALA A 85 -12.53 4.26 -9.70
C ALA A 85 -13.87 4.96 -9.36
N ARG A 86 -14.09 5.32 -8.09
CA ARG A 86 -15.33 5.96 -7.59
C ARG A 86 -15.18 7.43 -7.25
N THR A 87 -13.97 7.98 -7.39
CA THR A 87 -13.62 9.38 -7.13
C THR A 87 -13.45 10.10 -8.46
#